data_AF-A0A7S3ESD7-F1
#
_entry.id   AF-A0A7S3ESD7-F1
#
_cell.length_a   1.000
_cell.length_b   1.000
_cell.length_c   1.000
_cell.angle_alpha   90.00
_cell.angle_beta   90.00
_cell.angle_gamma   90.00
#
_symmetry.space_group_name_H-M   'P 1'
#
loop_
_entity.id
_entity.type
_entity.pdbx_description
1 polymer ?
#
loop_
_entity_poly.entity_id
_entity_poly.type
_entity_poly.pdbx_seq_one_letter_code
_entity_poly.pdbx_strand_id
1 'polypeptide(L)'
;MHGFLKGYPSHFLAYNVSATAHSIDRIVSRQKARGPCCMLKVDVEGYETHALRTAQALLRSGSVRALQLEITKSSRRGTARETIEMLEGLKQQGFTFKQVPNSLLDTNGSLPHGSWRDSPGPWAKLPPFPRESGASMHSAWSVDIQTFSTNLIAAFNPPS
;
A
#
# COMPACT_ATOMS: atom_id res chain seq x y z
N MET A 1 17.99 6.71 9.85
CA MET A 1 17.38 6.89 8.51
C MET A 1 17.39 8.38 8.23
N HIS A 2 17.84 8.76 7.03
CA HIS A 2 17.82 10.15 6.58
C HIS A 2 16.59 10.35 5.71
N GLY A 3 15.92 11.48 5.87
CA GLY A 3 14.74 11.82 5.08
C GLY A 3 14.55 13.32 5.00
N PHE A 4 13.53 13.71 4.25
CA PHE A 4 13.13 15.11 4.10
C PHE A 4 11.79 15.31 4.77
N LEU A 5 11.69 16.29 5.67
CA LEU A 5 10.40 16.82 6.10
C LEU A 5 9.99 17.93 5.13
N LYS A 6 8.84 17.77 4.48
CA LYS A 6 8.21 18.82 3.69
C LYS A 6 7.60 19.85 4.63
N GLY A 7 8.06 21.10 4.55
CA GLY A 7 7.38 22.22 5.17
C GLY A 7 6.31 22.81 4.22
N TYR A 8 5.17 23.21 4.78
CA TYR A 8 4.24 24.15 4.16
C TYR A 8 4.13 25.35 5.11
N PRO A 9 4.43 26.61 4.70
CA PRO A 9 3.93 27.27 3.48
C PRO A 9 4.96 28.09 2.64
N SER A 10 4.46 28.55 1.47
CA SER A 10 4.97 29.49 0.43
C SER A 10 6.35 29.27 -0.22
N HIS A 11 7.26 28.53 0.41
CA HIS A 11 8.49 28.06 -0.21
C HIS A 11 8.63 26.57 0.07
N PHE A 12 8.97 25.77 -0.94
CA PHE A 12 9.29 24.34 -0.76
C PHE A 12 10.56 24.21 0.08
N LEU A 13 10.46 24.40 1.39
CA LEU A 13 11.51 24.16 2.34
C LEU A 13 11.50 22.68 2.68
N ALA A 14 12.55 21.99 2.28
CA ALA A 14 12.82 20.61 2.66
C ALA A 14 13.89 20.62 3.75
N TYR A 15 13.56 20.10 4.93
CA TYR A 15 14.52 19.95 6.01
C TYR A 15 15.09 18.55 5.98
N ASN A 16 16.42 18.44 5.92
CA ASN A 16 17.11 17.18 6.17
C ASN A 16 16.92 16.79 7.63
N VAL A 17 16.29 15.65 7.87
CA VAL A 17 16.15 15.09 9.20
C VAL A 17 16.78 13.72 9.29
N SER A 18 17.30 13.43 10.48
CA SER A 18 17.76 12.10 10.84
C SER A 18 16.91 11.61 11.99
N ALA A 19 16.32 10.43 11.82
CA ALA A 19 15.55 9.76 12.87
C ALA A 19 15.97 8.30 12.98
N THR A 20 15.82 7.74 14.17
CA THR A 20 15.97 6.29 14.36
C THR A 20 14.82 5.59 13.64
N ALA A 21 15.16 4.65 12.76
CA ALA A 21 14.18 3.80 12.11
C ALA A 21 13.94 2.55 12.95
N HIS A 22 12.69 2.13 13.03
CA HIS A 22 12.28 0.93 13.74
C HIS A 22 11.50 0.02 12.79
N SER A 23 11.65 -1.29 12.98
CA SER A 23 10.85 -2.26 12.23
C SER A 23 9.39 -2.22 12.67
N ILE A 24 8.48 -2.27 11.70
CA ILE A 24 7.03 -2.37 11.93
C ILE A 24 6.71 -3.65 12.72
N ASP A 25 7.29 -4.79 12.35
CA ASP A 25 7.13 -6.06 13.09
C ASP A 25 7.50 -5.90 14.57
N ARG A 26 8.59 -5.18 14.88
CA ARG A 26 9.02 -4.93 16.27
C ARG A 26 8.07 -4.01 17.03
N ILE A 27 7.55 -2.97 16.38
CA ILE A 27 6.60 -2.04 17.02
C ILE A 27 5.29 -2.76 17.31
N VAL A 28 4.73 -3.45 16.33
CA VAL A 28 3.43 -4.12 16.45
C VAL A 28 3.52 -5.32 17.40
N SER A 29 4.60 -6.11 17.38
CA SER A 29 4.76 -7.23 18.32
C SER A 29 4.76 -6.80 19.79
N ARG A 30 5.39 -5.65 20.11
CA ARG A 30 5.30 -5.03 21.45
C ARG A 30 3.90 -4.56 21.79
N GLN A 31 3.14 -4.16 20.78
CA GLN A 31 1.76 -3.69 20.95
C GLN A 31 0.71 -4.81 20.86
N LYS A 32 1.06 -6.04 20.42
CA LYS A 32 0.12 -7.18 20.27
C LYS A 32 -0.62 -7.54 21.57
N ALA A 33 -0.13 -7.10 22.73
CA ALA A 33 -0.91 -7.11 23.98
C ALA A 33 -2.26 -6.35 23.88
N ARG A 34 -2.47 -5.53 22.83
CA ARG A 34 -3.66 -4.69 22.60
C ARG A 34 -4.56 -5.15 21.45
N GLY A 35 -4.29 -6.30 20.80
CA GLY A 35 -5.16 -6.90 19.77
C GLY A 35 -4.50 -7.15 18.40
N PRO A 36 -5.22 -7.80 17.46
CA PRO A 36 -4.70 -8.11 16.12
C PRO A 36 -4.62 -6.87 15.21
N CYS A 37 -3.56 -6.78 14.39
CA CYS A 37 -3.39 -5.73 13.38
C CYS A 37 -4.12 -6.11 12.09
N CYS A 38 -5.42 -5.84 12.02
CA CYS A 38 -6.26 -6.26 10.88
C CYS A 38 -5.93 -5.54 9.56
N MET A 39 -5.39 -4.32 9.62
CA MET A 39 -5.05 -3.50 8.46
C MET A 39 -3.72 -2.78 8.65
N LEU A 40 -2.92 -2.70 7.57
CA LEU A 40 -1.71 -1.89 7.49
C LEU A 40 -1.81 -0.90 6.33
N LYS A 41 -1.84 0.41 6.65
CA LYS A 41 -1.71 1.51 5.67
C LYS A 41 -0.25 1.95 5.61
N VAL A 42 0.30 1.97 4.39
CA VAL A 42 1.67 2.41 4.10
C VAL A 42 1.59 3.57 3.11
N ASP A 43 1.95 4.74 3.61
CA ASP A 43 1.91 6.01 2.90
C ASP A 43 3.18 6.75 3.26
N VAL A 44 4.25 6.36 2.56
CA VAL A 44 5.62 6.81 2.79
C VAL A 44 6.27 6.98 1.43
N GLU A 45 6.15 8.20 0.90
CA GLU A 45 6.54 8.56 -0.47
C GLU A 45 7.89 7.94 -0.91
N GLY A 46 7.84 6.89 -1.73
CA GLY A 46 9.02 6.22 -2.29
C GLY A 46 9.78 5.28 -1.35
N TYR A 47 9.30 5.05 -0.13
CA TYR A 47 9.89 4.15 0.86
C TYR A 47 8.98 2.94 1.16
N GLU A 48 7.94 2.71 0.36
CA GLU A 48 6.90 1.71 0.60
C GLU A 48 7.52 0.30 0.67
N THR A 49 8.47 -0.01 -0.23
CA THR A 49 9.20 -1.29 -0.23
C THR A 49 10.02 -1.49 1.05
N HIS A 50 10.64 -0.43 1.57
CA HIS A 50 11.42 -0.50 2.81
C HIS A 50 10.51 -0.69 4.03
N ALA A 51 9.41 0.05 4.11
CA ALA A 51 8.43 -0.12 5.16
C ALA A 51 7.90 -1.55 5.21
N LEU A 52 7.45 -2.10 4.08
CA LEU A 52 6.91 -3.46 3.98
C LEU A 52 7.95 -4.55 4.24
N ARG A 53 9.23 -4.35 3.87
CA ARG A 53 10.32 -5.26 4.26
C ARG A 53 10.43 -5.41 5.77
N THR A 54 10.15 -4.35 6.53
CA THR A 54 10.19 -4.40 8.00
C THR A 54 8.90 -4.89 8.67
N ALA A 55 7.88 -5.22 7.87
CA ALA A 55 6.58 -5.76 8.28
C ALA A 55 6.37 -7.22 7.79
N GLN A 56 7.43 -7.88 7.32
CA GLN A 56 7.31 -9.20 6.69
C GLN A 56 6.75 -10.27 7.63
N ALA A 57 7.07 -10.23 8.93
CA ALA A 57 6.55 -11.23 9.86
C ALA A 57 5.03 -11.10 10.02
N LEU A 58 4.52 -9.87 10.13
CA LEU A 58 3.07 -9.60 10.20
C LEU A 58 2.31 -10.00 8.94
N LEU A 59 2.91 -9.74 7.77
CA LEU A 59 2.34 -10.10 6.47
C LEU A 59 2.28 -11.62 6.31
N ARG A 60 3.38 -12.32 6.59
CA ARG A 60 3.47 -13.79 6.47
C ARG A 60 2.61 -14.53 7.49
N SER A 61 2.43 -13.98 8.69
CA SER A 61 1.61 -14.62 9.72
C SER A 61 0.10 -14.47 9.46
N GLY A 62 -0.31 -13.80 8.37
CA GLY A 62 -1.71 -13.49 8.10
C GLY A 62 -2.36 -12.58 9.15
N SER A 63 -1.55 -11.92 9.99
CA SER A 63 -2.06 -10.98 10.99
C SER A 63 -2.68 -9.77 10.30
N VAL A 64 -2.06 -9.31 9.21
CA VAL A 64 -2.58 -8.27 8.33
C VAL A 64 -3.53 -8.89 7.31
N ARG A 65 -4.81 -8.52 7.37
CA ARG A 65 -5.85 -9.00 6.45
C ARG A 65 -6.13 -8.02 5.32
N ALA A 66 -5.79 -6.74 5.51
CA ALA A 66 -5.94 -5.70 4.52
C ALA A 66 -4.69 -4.81 4.44
N LEU A 67 -4.32 -4.42 3.22
CA LEU A 67 -3.25 -3.46 2.94
C LEU A 67 -3.82 -2.26 2.20
N GLN A 68 -3.34 -1.07 2.54
CA GLN A 68 -3.48 0.10 1.69
C GLN A 68 -2.09 0.66 1.42
N LEU A 69 -1.72 0.79 0.15
CA LEU A 69 -0.43 1.27 -0.31
C LEU A 69 -0.66 2.51 -1.18
N GLU A 70 -0.03 3.62 -0.83
CA GLU A 70 0.14 4.73 -1.76
C GLU A 70 1.47 4.54 -2.50
N ILE A 71 1.39 4.06 -3.74
CA ILE A 71 2.57 3.71 -4.52
C ILE A 71 3.00 4.89 -5.38
N THR A 72 4.25 5.31 -5.19
CA THR A 72 4.89 6.31 -6.05
C THR A 72 5.50 5.66 -7.29
N LYS A 73 5.07 6.10 -8.48
CA LYS A 73 5.62 5.68 -9.79
C LYS A 73 6.98 6.34 -10.02
N SER A 74 8.04 5.64 -9.62
CA SER A 74 9.42 6.10 -9.84
C SER A 74 9.86 5.94 -11.30
N SER A 75 10.54 6.96 -11.83
CA SER A 75 11.25 6.90 -13.12
C SER A 75 12.58 6.15 -13.02
N ARG A 76 13.09 5.89 -11.81
CA ARG A 76 14.31 5.14 -11.57
C ARG A 76 14.03 3.64 -11.71
N ARG A 77 14.67 3.01 -12.71
CA ARG A 77 14.47 1.58 -13.04
C ARG A 77 14.61 0.64 -11.84
N GLY A 78 15.60 0.87 -10.97
CA GLY A 78 15.81 0.04 -9.76
C GLY A 78 14.64 0.12 -8.79
N THR A 79 14.19 1.32 -8.43
CA THR A 79 13.05 1.53 -7.53
C THR A 79 11.76 0.96 -8.10
N ALA A 80 11.50 1.17 -9.40
CA ALA A 80 10.32 0.61 -10.05
C ALA A 80 10.33 -0.94 -9.99
N ARG A 81 11.47 -1.57 -10.30
CA ARG A 81 11.63 -3.02 -10.21
C ARG A 81 11.38 -3.54 -8.79
N GLU A 82 11.97 -2.91 -7.78
CA GLU A 82 11.78 -3.33 -6.39
C GLU A 82 10.31 -3.24 -5.95
N THR A 83 9.58 -2.20 -6.38
CA THR A 83 8.16 -2.06 -6.10
C THR A 83 7.34 -3.13 -6.81
N ILE A 84 7.63 -3.41 -8.09
CA ILE A 84 6.95 -4.47 -8.86
C ILE A 84 7.17 -5.84 -8.20
N GLU A 85 8.41 -6.18 -7.84
CA GLU A 85 8.75 -7.44 -7.17
C GLU A 85 8.06 -7.56 -5.80
N MET A 86 7.97 -6.46 -5.05
CA MET A 86 7.22 -6.42 -3.79
C MET A 86 5.72 -6.71 -4.00
N LEU A 87 5.09 -6.08 -5.00
CA LEU A 87 3.68 -6.30 -5.29
C LEU A 87 3.40 -7.73 -5.76
N GLU A 88 4.28 -8.30 -6.59
CA GLU A 88 4.16 -9.69 -7.04
C GLU A 88 4.35 -10.66 -5.87
N GLY A 89 5.30 -10.39 -4.96
CA GLY A 89 5.50 -11.18 -3.76
C GLY A 89 4.31 -11.14 -2.80
N LEU A 90 3.60 -10.00 -2.69
CA LEU A 90 2.36 -9.91 -1.93
C LEU A 90 1.22 -10.69 -2.61
N LYS A 91 1.10 -10.61 -3.94
CA LYS A 91 0.14 -11.40 -4.72
C LYS A 91 0.35 -12.90 -4.51
N GLN A 92 1.61 -13.37 -4.55
CA GLN A 92 1.98 -14.76 -4.28
C GLN A 92 1.66 -15.19 -2.83
N GLN A 93 1.68 -14.25 -1.89
CA GLN A 93 1.25 -14.51 -0.50
C GLN A 93 -0.27 -14.61 -0.35
N GLY A 94 -1.08 -14.39 -1.40
CA GLY A 94 -2.54 -14.47 -1.35
C GLY A 94 -3.25 -13.12 -1.23
N PHE A 95 -2.53 -12.01 -1.40
CA PHE A 95 -3.19 -10.71 -1.50
C PHE A 95 -3.79 -10.50 -2.88
N THR A 96 -5.08 -10.19 -2.92
CA THR A 96 -5.76 -9.73 -4.14
C THR A 96 -5.80 -8.21 -4.13
N PHE A 97 -5.37 -7.55 -5.21
CA PHE A 97 -5.30 -6.10 -5.28
C PHE A 97 -6.46 -5.48 -6.06
N LYS A 98 -6.84 -4.29 -5.62
CA LYS A 98 -7.75 -3.35 -6.27
C LYS A 98 -7.07 -1.99 -6.37
N GLN A 99 -7.31 -1.27 -7.45
CA GLN A 99 -6.81 0.10 -7.61
C GLN A 99 -7.91 1.09 -7.22
N VAL A 100 -7.56 2.14 -6.49
CA VAL A 100 -8.46 3.27 -6.22
C VAL A 100 -8.20 4.33 -7.29
N PRO A 101 -9.17 4.63 -8.17
CA PRO A 101 -9.05 5.72 -9.13
C PRO A 101 -8.85 7.06 -8.42
N ASN A 102 -7.94 7.90 -8.89
CA ASN A 102 -7.70 9.22 -8.31
C ASN A 102 -8.97 10.09 -8.33
N SER A 103 -9.82 9.93 -9.34
CA SER A 103 -11.12 10.61 -9.41
C SER A 103 -12.04 10.33 -8.22
N LEU A 104 -11.90 9.19 -7.53
CA LEU A 104 -12.65 8.90 -6.31
C LEU A 104 -12.02 9.53 -5.05
N LEU A 105 -10.71 9.78 -5.06
CA LEU A 105 -10.00 10.44 -3.95
C LEU A 105 -10.29 11.96 -3.95
N ASP A 106 -10.39 12.54 -5.15
CA ASP A 106 -10.59 13.98 -5.35
C ASP A 106 -12.04 14.41 -5.04
N THR A 107 -12.98 13.47 -5.16
CA THR A 107 -14.33 13.69 -4.63
C THR A 107 -14.28 13.46 -3.12
N ASN A 108 -14.46 14.52 -2.32
CA ASN A 108 -14.72 14.44 -0.86
C ASN A 108 -15.99 13.62 -0.48
N GLY A 109 -16.48 12.75 -1.37
CA GLY A 109 -17.54 11.81 -1.11
C GLY A 109 -17.09 10.78 -0.10
N SER A 110 -17.69 10.82 1.08
CA SER A 110 -17.62 9.73 2.05
C SER A 110 -17.93 8.40 1.35
N LEU A 111 -17.03 7.43 1.44
CA LEU A 111 -17.30 6.04 1.02
C LEU A 111 -18.65 5.62 1.63
N PRO A 112 -19.55 4.96 0.87
CA PRO A 112 -20.90 4.69 1.33
C PRO A 112 -20.91 3.98 2.69
N HIS A 113 -21.64 4.57 3.65
CA HIS A 113 -21.85 4.02 4.98
C HIS A 113 -22.72 2.77 4.88
N GLY A 114 -22.13 1.60 5.11
CA GLY A 114 -22.83 0.32 5.24
C GLY A 114 -22.23 -0.52 6.36
N SER A 115 -23.01 -1.47 6.88
CA SER A 115 -22.49 -2.56 7.70
C SER A 115 -21.35 -3.24 6.93
N TRP A 116 -20.17 -3.35 7.56
CA TRP A 116 -19.00 -4.05 7.00
C TRP A 116 -19.31 -5.51 6.60
N ARG A 117 -20.42 -6.09 7.08
CA ARG A 117 -20.85 -7.46 6.77
C ARG A 117 -21.77 -7.57 5.55
N ASP A 118 -22.57 -6.54 5.23
CA ASP A 118 -23.78 -6.72 4.40
C ASP A 118 -23.82 -5.89 3.12
N SER A 119 -22.91 -4.93 2.96
CA SER A 119 -22.75 -4.25 1.66
C SER A 119 -21.67 -4.99 0.86
N PRO A 120 -21.85 -5.27 -0.45
CA PRO A 120 -20.69 -5.41 -1.33
C PRO A 120 -19.96 -4.07 -1.23
N GLY A 121 -19.03 -3.98 -0.28
CA GLY A 121 -18.47 -2.72 0.17
C GLY A 121 -17.77 -1.99 -0.96
N PRO A 122 -17.25 -0.78 -0.73
CA PRO A 122 -16.46 -0.03 -1.72
C PRO A 122 -15.48 -0.93 -2.50
N TRP A 123 -14.87 -1.91 -1.83
CA TRP A 123 -14.06 -2.99 -2.39
C TRP A 123 -14.60 -3.65 -3.67
N ALA A 124 -15.88 -4.07 -3.70
CA ALA A 124 -16.47 -4.77 -4.84
C ALA A 124 -16.56 -3.87 -6.08
N LYS A 125 -16.69 -2.56 -5.87
CA LYS A 125 -16.79 -1.55 -6.93
C LYS A 125 -15.42 -1.08 -7.44
N LEU A 126 -14.34 -1.37 -6.71
CA LEU A 126 -13.01 -0.98 -7.15
C LEU A 126 -12.53 -1.86 -8.32
N PRO A 127 -11.86 -1.28 -9.32
CA PRO A 127 -11.26 -2.04 -10.41
C PRO A 127 -10.19 -3.00 -9.88
N PRO A 128 -10.09 -4.22 -10.43
CA PRO A 128 -9.00 -5.13 -10.11
C PRO A 128 -7.66 -4.54 -10.53
N PHE A 129 -6.61 -4.94 -9.82
CA PHE A 129 -5.23 -4.64 -10.18
C PHE A 129 -4.40 -5.93 -10.10
N PRO A 130 -3.72 -6.36 -11.16
CA PRO A 130 -3.82 -5.88 -12.55
C PRO A 130 -5.26 -5.87 -13.10
N ARG A 131 -5.56 -4.97 -14.05
CA ARG A 131 -6.90 -4.89 -14.65
C ARG A 131 -7.22 -6.11 -15.50
N GLU A 132 -6.24 -6.58 -16.26
CA GLU A 132 -6.34 -7.77 -17.09
C GLU A 132 -6.13 -9.02 -16.23
N SER A 133 -7.03 -10.00 -16.36
CA SER A 133 -6.93 -11.26 -15.63
C SER A 133 -5.68 -12.03 -16.05
N GLY A 134 -4.93 -12.56 -15.08
CA GLY A 134 -3.68 -13.29 -15.34
C GLY A 134 -2.47 -12.42 -15.67
N ALA A 135 -2.62 -11.10 -15.80
CA ALA A 135 -1.50 -10.21 -16.02
C ALA A 135 -0.52 -10.21 -14.84
N SER A 136 0.75 -9.92 -15.16
CA SER A 136 1.82 -9.73 -14.18
C SER A 136 1.76 -8.33 -13.58
N MET A 137 2.32 -8.14 -12.38
CA MET A 137 2.50 -6.80 -11.83
C MET A 137 3.39 -5.92 -12.73
N HIS A 138 4.30 -6.54 -13.50
CA HIS A 138 5.18 -5.83 -14.43
C HIS A 138 4.42 -5.20 -15.61
N SER A 139 3.50 -5.95 -16.24
CA SER A 139 2.67 -5.41 -17.32
C SER A 139 1.71 -4.35 -16.79
N ALA A 140 1.08 -4.59 -15.65
CA ALA A 140 0.18 -3.64 -14.99
C ALA A 140 0.86 -2.32 -14.62
N TRP A 141 2.11 -2.36 -14.14
CA TRP A 141 2.88 -1.16 -13.78
C TRP A 141 2.96 -0.13 -14.92
N SER A 142 3.06 -0.63 -16.16
CA SER A 142 3.21 0.23 -17.34
C SER A 142 1.88 0.73 -17.87
N VAL A 143 0.82 -0.09 -17.78
CA VAL A 143 -0.48 0.16 -18.43
C VAL A 143 -1.50 0.80 -17.48
N ASP A 144 -1.59 0.28 -16.26
CA ASP A 144 -2.64 0.62 -15.29
C ASP A 144 -2.27 1.79 -14.38
N ILE A 145 -0.97 2.02 -14.13
CA ILE A 145 -0.48 3.16 -13.35
C ILE A 145 -0.09 4.29 -14.31
N GLN A 146 -1.01 5.20 -14.59
CA GLN A 146 -0.79 6.28 -15.58
C GLN A 146 -0.31 7.60 -14.94
N THR A 147 -0.40 7.72 -13.62
CA THR A 147 -0.07 8.93 -12.85
C THR A 147 1.23 8.75 -12.05
N PHE A 148 1.69 9.84 -11.43
CA PHE A 148 2.89 9.84 -10.57
C PHE A 148 2.70 9.01 -9.29
N SER A 149 1.49 8.92 -8.74
CA SER A 149 1.16 8.04 -7.62
C SER A 149 -0.19 7.35 -7.87
N THR A 150 -0.39 6.21 -7.21
CA THR A 150 -1.68 5.50 -7.21
C THR A 150 -1.93 4.84 -5.87
N ASN A 151 -3.21 4.74 -5.49
CA ASN A 151 -3.62 4.04 -4.29
C ASN A 151 -4.03 2.60 -4.63
N LEU A 152 -3.34 1.63 -4.04
CA LEU A 152 -3.69 0.22 -4.12
C LEU A 152 -4.24 -0.25 -2.78
N ILE A 153 -5.34 -0.99 -2.81
CA ILE A 153 -5.86 -1.70 -1.64
C ILE A 153 -5.76 -3.19 -1.92
N ALA A 154 -5.30 -3.97 -0.95
CA ALA A 154 -5.18 -5.41 -1.06
C ALA A 154 -5.92 -6.11 0.07
N ALA A 155 -6.61 -7.20 -0.23
CA ALA A 155 -7.24 -8.07 0.76
C ALA A 155 -6.57 -9.44 0.74
N PHE A 156 -6.28 -9.98 1.92
CA PHE A 156 -5.74 -11.32 2.06
C PHE A 156 -6.84 -12.37 1.88
N ASN A 157 -6.76 -13.08 0.77
CA ASN A 157 -7.62 -14.22 0.44
C ASN A 157 -6.71 -15.45 0.32
N PRO A 158 -6.55 -16.26 1.38
CA PRO A 158 -5.70 -17.43 1.29
C PRO A 158 -6.26 -18.36 0.20
N PRO A 159 -5.40 -19.02 -0.60
CA PRO A 159 -5.86 -20.06 -1.49
C PRO A 159 -6.57 -21.14 -0.65
N SER A 160 -7.80 -21.47 -1.06
CA SER A 160 -8.65 -22.52 -0.49
C SER A 160 -8.09 -23.91 -0.73
#